data_AF-A0A9W8XVY0-F1
#
_entry.id   AF-A0A9W8XVY0-F1
#
_cell.length_a   1.000
_cell.length_b   1.000
_cell.length_c   1.000
_cell.angle_alpha   90.00
_cell.angle_beta   90.00
_cell.angle_gamma   90.00
#
_symmetry.space_group_name_H-M   'P 1'
#
loop_
_entity.id
_entity.type
_entity.pdbx_description
1 polymer ?
#
loop_
_entity_poly.entity_id
_entity_poly.type
_entity_poly.pdbx_seq_one_letter_code
_entity_poly.pdbx_strand_id
1 'polypeptide(L)'
;MPSLLELIQKEPEFHVSTAKEYDATLRDGEVPPTIACSHEGRRPGKYDESRHFPAYSTDSQQRIIEILPRPWDILGSVALDEMAKLMPESQRIKDFYAAVDEDVESPKRYCYSGTACAIQLLKELRSEHRLNLRKIVIDERYLSVCAMESHANGLIPYCNENPKLCIEVKVDVWHVLLQKTWYDGRLFAYSVIVGVARWLSEASSLLAQGMPQGQYTLLLGGAEPELLEPLWNAIKRAAAIYEGTQNIEEVHLDLFSRFPTDFHVLVRQSFDGGLPLRFDAPLGEPWDPTQVMHELEHLIPDAIDWHNMIDLSALERHAHILDAIRKEYYTVS
;
A
#
# COMPACT_ATOMS: atom_id res chain seq x y z
N MET A 1 15.28 8.44 32.28
CA MET A 1 15.24 7.42 31.22
C MET A 1 14.90 8.14 29.94
N PRO A 2 15.67 7.95 28.85
CA PRO A 2 15.33 8.61 27.59
C PRO A 2 14.02 8.06 27.05
N SER A 3 13.25 8.90 26.36
CA SER A 3 12.03 8.48 25.67
C SER A 3 12.38 7.54 24.51
N LEU A 4 11.46 6.66 24.12
CA LEU A 4 11.65 5.78 22.96
C LEU A 4 11.96 6.58 21.68
N LEU A 5 11.40 7.79 21.55
CA LEU A 5 11.71 8.73 20.48
C LEU A 5 13.18 9.18 20.49
N GLU A 6 13.78 9.38 21.67
CA GLU A 6 15.20 9.75 21.84
C GLU A 6 16.16 8.58 21.59
N LEU A 7 15.68 7.34 21.74
CA LEU A 7 16.44 6.13 21.39
C LEU A 7 16.38 5.85 19.89
N ILE A 8 15.22 6.02 19.27
CA ILE A 8 15.02 5.89 17.82
C ILE A 8 15.83 6.94 17.05
N GLN A 9 15.94 8.18 17.56
CA GLN A 9 16.74 9.24 16.95
C GLN A 9 18.26 9.04 17.09
N LYS A 10 18.73 8.20 18.02
CA LYS A 10 20.16 7.98 18.28
C LYS A 10 20.76 6.82 17.50
N GLU A 11 19.95 5.90 16.97
CA GLU A 11 20.41 4.75 16.18
C GLU A 11 19.72 4.70 14.80
N PRO A 12 19.98 5.68 13.91
CA PRO A 12 19.35 5.76 12.59
C PRO A 12 19.71 4.58 11.66
N GLU A 13 20.78 3.84 11.95
CA GLU A 13 21.19 2.68 11.13
C GLU A 13 20.35 1.41 11.39
N PHE A 14 19.61 1.34 12.50
CA PHE A 14 18.80 0.18 12.88
C PHE A 14 17.57 -0.01 11.98
N HIS A 15 17.07 1.08 11.39
CA HIS A 15 15.93 1.08 10.45
C HIS A 15 16.35 0.74 9.01
N VAL A 16 17.61 0.97 8.64
CA VAL A 16 18.04 1.04 7.23
C VAL A 16 18.47 -0.31 6.67
N SER A 17 19.04 -1.22 7.46
CA SER A 17 19.42 -2.57 7.00
C SER A 17 18.23 -3.53 6.99
N THR A 18 17.44 -3.50 8.06
CA THR A 18 16.31 -4.39 8.36
C THR A 18 15.18 -4.36 7.32
N ALA A 19 14.84 -3.17 6.84
CA ALA A 19 13.71 -2.99 5.94
C ALA A 19 14.11 -3.15 4.46
N LYS A 20 15.41 -3.01 4.14
CA LYS A 20 15.98 -3.30 2.81
C LYS A 20 15.97 -4.80 2.48
N GLU A 21 16.18 -5.67 3.47
CA GLU A 21 16.11 -7.12 3.29
C GLU A 21 14.68 -7.63 3.05
N TYR A 22 13.67 -6.88 3.53
CA TYR A 22 12.27 -7.33 3.53
C TYR A 22 11.50 -7.02 2.22
N ASP A 23 11.80 -5.92 1.50
CA ASP A 23 11.06 -5.56 0.26
C ASP A 23 11.79 -5.95 -1.03
N ALA A 24 13.13 -6.04 -1.02
CA ALA A 24 13.89 -6.56 -2.17
C ALA A 24 13.49 -8.01 -2.53
N THR A 25 12.92 -8.73 -1.57
CA THR A 25 12.47 -10.13 -1.70
C THR A 25 11.01 -10.28 -2.16
N LEU A 26 10.24 -9.18 -2.27
CA LEU A 26 8.86 -9.18 -2.79
C LEU A 26 8.73 -8.57 -4.19
N ARG A 27 9.82 -8.02 -4.75
CA ARG A 27 9.77 -7.36 -6.06
C ARG A 27 9.94 -8.28 -7.27
N ASP A 28 10.62 -9.42 -7.16
CA ASP A 28 10.91 -10.27 -8.34
C ASP A 28 10.74 -11.79 -8.12
N GLY A 29 9.92 -12.19 -7.16
CA GLY A 29 9.41 -13.55 -7.08
C GLY A 29 7.90 -13.48 -6.92
N GLU A 30 7.16 -14.13 -7.82
CA GLU A 30 5.79 -14.54 -7.51
C GLU A 30 5.82 -15.33 -6.19
N VAL A 31 5.59 -14.66 -5.07
CA VAL A 31 4.77 -15.23 -4.03
C VAL A 31 3.39 -15.29 -4.69
N PRO A 32 2.85 -16.49 -4.94
CA PRO A 32 1.59 -16.60 -5.66
C PRO A 32 0.52 -15.71 -5.01
N PRO A 33 -0.43 -15.17 -5.79
CA PRO A 33 -1.58 -14.41 -5.27
C PRO A 33 -2.53 -15.22 -4.36
N THR A 34 -2.08 -16.30 -3.71
CA THR A 34 -2.93 -17.33 -3.11
C THR A 34 -2.88 -17.44 -1.59
N ILE A 35 -2.33 -16.46 -0.84
CA ILE A 35 -2.47 -16.46 0.63
C ILE A 35 -3.37 -15.34 1.19
N ALA A 36 -3.90 -14.44 0.35
CA ALA A 36 -5.12 -13.72 0.73
C ALA A 36 -5.88 -13.22 -0.51
N CYS A 37 -7.08 -13.79 -0.70
CA CYS A 37 -8.21 -13.33 -1.52
C CYS A 37 -8.36 -13.89 -2.95
N SER A 38 -9.43 -14.67 -3.09
CA SER A 38 -10.14 -15.17 -4.27
C SER A 38 -9.63 -16.46 -4.95
N HIS A 39 -10.37 -17.52 -4.67
CA HIS A 39 -10.41 -18.78 -5.39
C HIS A 39 -11.28 -18.58 -6.65
N GLU A 40 -10.72 -18.05 -7.74
CA GLU A 40 -11.42 -18.04 -9.04
C GLU A 40 -10.48 -18.47 -10.18
N GLY A 41 -10.82 -19.59 -10.80
CA GLY A 41 -10.01 -20.25 -11.81
C GLY A 41 -9.81 -19.41 -13.07
N ARG A 42 -8.55 -19.16 -13.44
CA ARG A 42 -8.15 -18.84 -14.81
C ARG A 42 -6.91 -19.65 -15.22
N ARG A 43 -6.87 -19.99 -16.51
CA ARG A 43 -5.80 -20.73 -17.17
C ARG A 43 -4.56 -19.84 -17.38
N PRO A 44 -3.33 -20.37 -17.26
CA PRO A 44 -2.11 -19.60 -17.46
C PRO A 44 -1.95 -19.24 -18.94
N GLY A 45 -1.92 -17.96 -19.25
CA GLY A 45 -1.35 -17.45 -20.49
C GLY A 45 0.17 -17.61 -20.46
N LYS A 46 0.80 -17.75 -21.65
CA LYS A 46 2.24 -17.96 -21.81
C LYS A 46 3.04 -16.75 -21.29
N TYR A 47 3.41 -16.80 -20.02
CA TYR A 47 4.42 -15.93 -19.41
C TYR A 47 5.83 -16.48 -19.71
N ASP A 48 6.79 -15.59 -19.94
CA ASP A 48 8.20 -15.95 -20.16
C ASP A 48 8.85 -16.34 -18.82
N GLU A 49 8.88 -17.65 -18.55
CA GLU A 49 9.41 -18.29 -17.33
C GLU A 49 10.94 -18.11 -17.16
N SER A 50 11.65 -17.49 -18.12
CA SER A 50 13.11 -17.48 -18.13
C SER A 50 13.79 -16.39 -17.29
N ARG A 51 13.03 -15.52 -16.60
CA ARG A 51 13.59 -14.32 -15.93
C ARG A 51 13.37 -14.17 -14.42
N HIS A 52 12.64 -15.06 -13.75
CA HIS A 52 12.33 -14.87 -12.33
C HIS A 52 12.64 -16.15 -11.56
N PHE A 53 13.86 -16.23 -10.99
CA PHE A 53 14.14 -17.22 -9.98
C PHE A 53 13.49 -16.76 -8.68
N PRO A 54 12.67 -17.59 -8.00
CA PRO A 54 12.12 -17.20 -6.72
C PRO A 54 13.27 -16.92 -5.74
N ALA A 55 13.19 -15.81 -5.00
CA ALA A 55 14.19 -15.40 -4.02
C ALA A 55 14.45 -16.46 -2.92
N TYR A 56 13.59 -17.48 -2.83
CA TYR A 56 13.67 -18.60 -1.89
C TYR A 56 13.32 -19.91 -2.60
N SER A 57 13.98 -21.01 -2.21
CA SER A 57 13.51 -22.35 -2.59
C SER A 57 12.16 -22.64 -1.93
N THR A 58 11.40 -23.61 -2.45
CA THR A 58 10.13 -24.04 -1.84
C THR A 58 10.29 -24.41 -0.36
N ASP A 59 11.39 -25.08 0.00
CA ASP A 59 11.69 -25.41 1.39
C ASP A 59 11.98 -24.16 2.24
N SER A 60 12.71 -23.18 1.70
CA SER A 60 12.97 -21.91 2.38
C SER A 60 11.69 -21.08 2.54
N GLN A 61 10.80 -21.06 1.54
CA GLN A 61 9.48 -20.43 1.65
C GLN A 61 8.66 -21.08 2.76
N GLN A 62 8.63 -22.41 2.82
CA GLN A 62 7.91 -23.14 3.87
C GLN A 62 8.47 -22.83 5.26
N ARG A 63 9.79 -22.69 5.40
CA ARG A 63 10.42 -22.32 6.67
C ARG A 63 10.16 -20.87 7.07
N ILE A 64 10.11 -19.94 6.11
CA ILE A 64 9.68 -18.55 6.36
C ILE A 64 8.21 -18.54 6.78
N ILE A 65 7.39 -19.38 6.15
CA ILE A 65 6.00 -19.59 6.51
C ILE A 65 5.90 -20.13 7.96
N GLU A 66 6.78 -21.04 8.37
CA GLU A 66 6.80 -21.54 9.75
C GLU A 66 7.24 -20.48 10.78
N ILE A 67 8.06 -19.51 10.36
CA ILE A 67 8.46 -18.36 11.20
C ILE A 67 7.34 -17.30 11.27
N LEU A 68 6.50 -17.20 10.21
CA LEU A 68 5.40 -16.23 9.95
C LEU A 68 5.24 -15.12 11.01
N PRO A 69 6.09 -14.07 10.96
CA PRO A 69 5.68 -12.81 11.55
C PRO A 69 4.38 -12.38 10.90
N ARG A 70 3.46 -11.84 11.69
CA ARG A 70 2.30 -11.15 11.14
C ARG A 70 2.81 -9.96 10.32
N PRO A 71 2.07 -9.48 9.30
CA PRO A 71 2.54 -8.39 8.44
C PRO A 71 3.03 -7.15 9.22
N TRP A 72 2.38 -6.86 10.35
CA TRP A 72 2.69 -5.72 11.23
C TRP A 72 3.68 -6.01 12.36
N ASP A 73 4.31 -7.19 12.40
CA ASP A 73 5.31 -7.49 13.43
C ASP A 73 6.65 -6.83 13.10
N ILE A 74 7.24 -6.17 14.09
CA ILE A 74 8.60 -5.62 14.01
C ILE A 74 9.57 -6.71 14.45
N LEU A 75 10.39 -7.19 13.52
CA LEU A 75 11.37 -8.23 13.79
C LEU A 75 12.65 -7.65 14.40
N GLY A 76 13.21 -8.35 15.38
CA GLY A 76 14.55 -8.09 15.90
C GLY A 76 15.64 -8.66 15.00
N SER A 77 16.88 -8.19 15.19
CA SER A 77 18.05 -8.60 14.39
C SER A 77 18.24 -10.11 14.29
N VAL A 78 18.07 -10.85 15.39
CA VAL A 78 18.21 -12.31 15.39
C VAL A 78 17.21 -13.00 14.45
N ALA A 79 15.95 -12.56 14.44
CA ALA A 79 14.94 -13.16 13.57
C ALA A 79 15.22 -12.84 12.09
N LEU A 80 15.69 -11.63 11.80
CA LEU A 80 16.12 -11.22 10.47
C LEU A 80 17.33 -12.01 10.01
N ASP A 81 18.33 -12.21 10.87
CA ASP A 81 19.51 -13.03 10.58
C ASP A 81 19.11 -14.48 10.25
N GLU A 82 18.14 -15.05 10.97
CA GLU A 82 17.61 -16.38 10.67
C GLU A 82 16.84 -16.42 9.35
N MET A 83 16.07 -15.38 9.01
CA MET A 83 15.40 -15.28 7.71
C MET A 83 16.39 -15.12 6.57
N ALA A 84 17.41 -14.27 6.74
CA ALA A 84 18.48 -14.06 5.77
C ALA A 84 19.25 -15.37 5.50
N LYS A 85 19.41 -16.23 6.52
CA LYS A 85 20.00 -17.57 6.38
C LYS A 85 19.22 -18.50 5.45
N LEU A 86 17.93 -18.24 5.21
CA LEU A 86 17.07 -19.04 4.33
C LEU A 86 17.18 -18.62 2.86
N MET A 87 17.79 -17.46 2.56
CA MET A 87 18.02 -17.00 1.19
C MET A 87 19.13 -17.83 0.49
N PRO A 88 18.97 -18.17 -0.81
CA PRO A 88 20.03 -18.78 -1.62
C PRO A 88 21.28 -17.90 -1.66
N GLU A 89 22.46 -18.53 -1.54
CA GLU A 89 23.76 -17.85 -1.48
C GLU A 89 24.07 -17.03 -2.76
N SER A 90 23.54 -17.46 -3.91
CA SER A 90 23.65 -16.74 -5.19
C SER A 90 22.88 -15.41 -5.22
N GLN A 91 21.84 -15.27 -4.39
CA GLN A 91 20.98 -14.08 -4.30
C GLN A 91 21.48 -13.10 -3.24
N ARG A 92 22.14 -13.58 -2.18
CA ARG A 92 22.71 -12.75 -1.11
C ARG A 92 23.75 -11.72 -1.59
N ILE A 93 24.39 -11.96 -2.74
CA ILE A 93 25.57 -11.19 -3.17
C ILE A 93 25.30 -10.39 -4.46
N LYS A 94 24.39 -10.82 -5.34
CA LYS A 94 24.17 -10.15 -6.63
C LYS A 94 23.16 -9.00 -6.56
N ASP A 95 22.05 -9.16 -5.83
CA ASP A 95 21.04 -8.10 -5.72
C ASP A 95 21.45 -7.03 -4.70
N PHE A 96 22.17 -7.43 -3.66
CA PHE A 96 22.63 -6.55 -2.58
C PHE A 96 23.62 -5.48 -3.06
N TYR A 97 24.37 -5.75 -4.14
CA TYR A 97 25.37 -4.83 -4.70
C TYR A 97 25.00 -4.27 -6.09
N ALA A 98 24.20 -4.97 -6.91
CA ALA A 98 23.76 -4.43 -8.21
C ALA A 98 22.60 -3.41 -8.07
N ALA A 99 21.79 -3.48 -7.00
CA ALA A 99 20.81 -2.43 -6.68
C ALA A 99 21.44 -1.18 -6.03
N VAL A 100 22.74 -1.26 -5.72
CA VAL A 100 23.60 -0.14 -5.31
C VAL A 100 24.42 0.30 -6.53
N ASP A 101 23.77 0.33 -7.71
CA ASP A 101 24.32 0.94 -8.90
C ASP A 101 24.64 2.41 -8.58
N GLU A 102 25.82 2.86 -9.02
CA GLU A 102 26.51 4.10 -8.61
C GLU A 102 25.73 5.41 -8.93
N ASP A 103 24.57 5.32 -9.59
CA ASP A 103 23.72 6.45 -10.01
C ASP A 103 22.43 6.65 -9.17
N VAL A 104 22.15 5.80 -8.17
CA VAL A 104 21.01 6.02 -7.27
C VAL A 104 21.46 6.90 -6.10
N GLU A 105 21.35 8.22 -6.26
CA GLU A 105 21.79 9.27 -5.31
C GLU A 105 21.27 9.18 -3.86
N SER A 106 20.47 8.18 -3.47
CA SER A 106 20.36 7.80 -2.06
C SER A 106 19.78 6.39 -1.88
N PRO A 107 20.24 5.63 -0.87
CA PRO A 107 19.65 4.34 -0.54
C PRO A 107 18.19 4.54 -0.14
N LYS A 108 17.25 3.93 -0.88
CA LYS A 108 15.84 3.87 -0.49
C LYS A 108 15.75 3.37 0.96
N ARG A 109 15.23 4.22 1.85
CA ARG A 109 15.03 3.91 3.27
C ARG A 109 13.65 3.30 3.40
N TYR A 110 13.63 2.01 3.60
CA TYR A 110 12.41 1.33 3.98
C TYR A 110 12.19 1.50 5.49
N CYS A 111 10.96 1.74 5.90
CA CYS A 111 10.59 1.94 7.29
C CYS A 111 9.59 0.87 7.73
N TYR A 112 9.49 0.66 9.04
CA TYR A 112 8.30 0.04 9.61
C TYR A 112 7.18 1.07 9.63
N SER A 113 5.95 0.63 9.37
CA SER A 113 4.81 1.53 9.34
C SER A 113 4.51 2.08 10.73
N GLY A 114 3.94 3.28 10.78
CA GLY A 114 3.50 3.89 12.05
C GLY A 114 2.53 2.96 12.80
N THR A 115 1.72 2.22 12.06
CA THR A 115 0.79 1.21 12.58
C THR A 115 1.52 0.04 13.25
N ALA A 116 2.55 -0.51 12.61
CA ALA A 116 3.37 -1.56 13.21
C ALA A 116 4.04 -1.10 14.52
N CYS A 117 4.58 0.13 14.52
CA CYS A 117 5.13 0.76 15.73
C CYS A 117 4.09 0.94 16.84
N ALA A 118 2.88 1.38 16.49
CA ALA A 118 1.78 1.52 17.45
C ALA A 118 1.37 0.16 18.05
N ILE A 119 1.33 -0.89 17.24
CA ILE A 119 1.04 -2.26 17.69
C ILE A 119 2.12 -2.73 18.67
N GLN A 120 3.40 -2.53 18.33
CA GLN A 120 4.50 -2.89 19.23
C GLN A 120 4.40 -2.16 20.58
N LEU A 121 4.11 -0.86 20.57
CA LEU A 121 3.88 -0.10 21.79
C LEU A 121 2.71 -0.67 22.61
N LEU A 122 1.58 -0.97 21.96
CA LEU A 122 0.42 -1.55 22.64
C LEU A 122 0.74 -2.93 23.25
N LYS A 123 1.54 -3.76 22.58
CA LYS A 123 2.02 -5.04 23.15
C LYS A 123 2.79 -4.84 24.45
N GLU A 124 3.63 -3.81 24.53
CA GLU A 124 4.49 -3.53 25.68
C GLU A 124 3.77 -2.85 26.86
N LEU A 125 2.67 -2.15 26.59
CA LEU A 125 1.87 -1.53 27.64
C LEU A 125 1.19 -2.60 28.52
N ARG A 126 1.01 -2.30 29.82
CA ARG A 126 0.15 -3.12 30.69
C ARG A 126 -1.32 -2.88 30.35
N SER A 127 -2.18 -3.87 30.59
CA SER A 127 -3.63 -3.78 30.30
C SER A 127 -4.27 -2.55 30.94
N GLU A 128 -3.89 -2.16 32.15
CA GLU A 128 -4.46 -1.00 32.83
C GLU A 128 -4.18 0.31 32.06
N HIS A 129 -3.01 0.42 31.44
CA HIS A 129 -2.68 1.58 30.60
C HIS A 129 -3.45 1.53 29.28
N ARG A 130 -3.52 0.35 28.63
CA ARG A 130 -4.27 0.20 27.38
C ARG A 130 -5.75 0.54 27.55
N LEU A 131 -6.37 0.12 28.65
CA LEU A 131 -7.77 0.42 29.00
C LEU A 131 -8.04 1.90 29.29
N ASN A 132 -6.99 2.70 29.53
CA ASN A 132 -7.09 4.14 29.74
C ASN A 132 -6.86 4.97 28.47
N LEU A 133 -6.36 4.37 27.40
CA LEU A 133 -6.24 5.03 26.10
C LEU A 133 -7.63 5.33 25.53
N ARG A 134 -7.73 6.45 24.82
CA ARG A 134 -9.00 6.93 24.22
C ARG A 134 -8.85 7.23 22.74
N LYS A 135 -7.73 7.83 22.34
CA LYS A 135 -7.44 8.14 20.95
C LYS A 135 -6.00 7.83 20.64
N ILE A 136 -5.76 7.14 19.52
CA ILE A 136 -4.44 7.01 18.89
C ILE A 136 -4.57 7.58 17.49
N VAL A 137 -3.65 8.47 17.11
CA VAL A 137 -3.52 8.96 15.75
C VAL A 137 -2.20 8.43 15.21
N ILE A 138 -2.28 7.69 14.11
CA ILE A 138 -1.13 7.12 13.42
C ILE A 138 -0.94 7.92 12.14
N ASP A 139 0.28 8.35 11.87
CA ASP A 139 0.64 9.16 10.71
C ASP A 139 1.55 8.33 9.79
N GLU A 140 0.97 7.76 8.75
CA GLU A 140 1.64 6.96 7.73
C GLU A 140 2.10 7.90 6.59
N ARG A 141 3.27 8.52 6.80
CA ARG A 141 3.88 9.44 5.83
C ARG A 141 4.91 8.81 4.92
N TYR A 142 5.37 7.60 5.22
CA TYR A 142 6.46 7.00 4.47
C TYR A 142 6.06 5.62 4.00
N LEU A 143 6.54 5.27 2.81
CA LEU A 143 6.46 3.90 2.34
C LEU A 143 7.08 2.97 3.38
N SER A 144 6.30 1.94 3.71
CA SER A 144 6.70 0.94 4.70
C SER A 144 6.64 -0.46 4.11
N VAL A 145 7.36 -1.38 4.74
CA VAL A 145 7.41 -2.79 4.36
C VAL A 145 6.08 -3.53 4.63
N CYS A 146 5.97 -4.75 4.12
CA CYS A 146 4.93 -5.73 4.46
C CYS A 146 3.46 -5.44 4.06
N ALA A 147 3.21 -4.66 3.00
CA ALA A 147 1.84 -4.29 2.62
C ALA A 147 1.10 -3.57 3.77
N MET A 148 1.60 -2.38 4.10
CA MET A 148 1.16 -1.55 5.22
C MET A 148 -0.36 -1.28 5.29
N GLU A 149 -1.06 -1.36 4.15
CA GLU A 149 -2.52 -1.31 4.08
C GLU A 149 -3.20 -2.33 5.01
N SER A 150 -2.57 -3.50 5.20
CA SER A 150 -3.09 -4.60 6.03
C SER A 150 -2.75 -4.47 7.52
N HIS A 151 -1.88 -3.54 7.91
CA HIS A 151 -1.36 -3.48 9.28
C HIS A 151 -2.44 -3.14 10.31
N ALA A 152 -3.52 -2.49 9.89
CA ALA A 152 -4.66 -2.16 10.75
C ALA A 152 -5.31 -3.40 11.39
N ASN A 153 -5.18 -4.58 10.76
CA ASN A 153 -5.66 -5.84 11.32
C ASN A 153 -5.00 -6.17 12.67
N GLY A 154 -3.74 -5.76 12.88
CA GLY A 154 -3.04 -5.94 14.15
C GLY A 154 -3.57 -5.09 15.30
N LEU A 155 -4.41 -4.09 15.01
CA LEU A 155 -5.03 -3.24 16.03
C LEU A 155 -6.32 -3.84 16.62
N ILE A 156 -6.94 -4.80 15.92
CA ILE A 156 -8.23 -5.40 16.28
C ILE A 156 -8.27 -5.90 17.75
N PRO A 157 -7.27 -6.64 18.27
CA PRO A 157 -7.31 -7.12 19.65
C PRO A 157 -7.39 -5.99 20.69
N TYR A 158 -6.76 -4.84 20.44
CA TYR A 158 -6.72 -3.73 21.38
C TYR A 158 -7.99 -2.90 21.37
N CYS A 159 -8.60 -2.76 20.20
CA CYS A 159 -9.93 -2.19 20.03
C CYS A 159 -11.00 -3.04 20.75
N ASN A 160 -10.90 -4.38 20.65
CA ASN A 160 -11.76 -5.30 21.38
C ASN A 160 -11.53 -5.26 22.91
N GLU A 161 -10.28 -5.16 23.37
CA GLU A 161 -9.95 -5.04 24.81
C GLU A 161 -10.49 -3.73 25.40
N ASN A 162 -10.41 -2.62 24.66
CA ASN A 162 -10.82 -1.30 25.11
C ASN A 162 -11.92 -0.70 24.22
N PRO A 163 -13.21 -0.88 24.58
CA PRO A 163 -14.35 -0.33 23.85
C PRO A 163 -14.36 1.20 23.65
N LYS A 164 -13.52 1.94 24.39
CA LYS A 164 -13.42 3.40 24.34
C LYS A 164 -12.21 3.89 23.53
N LEU A 165 -11.42 2.98 22.96
CA LEU A 165 -10.30 3.33 22.11
C LEU A 165 -10.79 3.63 20.69
N CYS A 166 -10.42 4.80 20.17
CA CYS A 166 -10.58 5.16 18.76
C CYS A 166 -9.19 5.30 18.13
N ILE A 167 -9.01 4.73 16.94
CA ILE A 167 -7.77 4.79 16.18
C ILE A 167 -8.05 5.47 14.85
N GLU A 168 -7.23 6.47 14.54
CA GLU A 168 -7.27 7.20 13.28
C GLU A 168 -5.93 6.99 12.58
N VAL A 169 -5.95 6.32 11.43
CA VAL A 169 -4.75 6.13 10.59
C VAL A 169 -4.81 7.15 9.47
N LYS A 170 -3.87 8.08 9.43
CA LYS A 170 -3.72 9.07 8.37
C LYS A 170 -2.68 8.60 7.40
N VAL A 171 -3.05 8.47 6.13
CA VAL A 171 -2.12 8.09 5.07
C VAL A 171 -1.88 9.32 4.21
N ASP A 172 -0.62 9.72 4.12
CA ASP A 172 -0.20 10.67 3.10
C ASP A 172 -0.07 9.91 1.77
N VAL A 173 -1.11 9.99 0.95
CA VAL A 173 -1.20 9.23 -0.31
C VAL A 173 -0.07 9.59 -1.26
N TRP A 174 0.47 10.80 -1.19
CA TRP A 174 1.57 11.22 -2.03
C TRP A 174 2.85 10.55 -1.62
N HIS A 175 3.23 10.69 -0.35
CA HIS A 175 4.49 10.12 0.10
C HIS A 175 4.48 8.59 0.13
N VAL A 176 3.34 7.98 0.44
CA VAL A 176 3.20 6.52 0.51
C VAL A 176 3.07 5.89 -0.89
N LEU A 177 2.32 6.49 -1.81
CA LEU A 177 2.05 5.88 -3.12
C LEU A 177 3.01 6.35 -4.21
N LEU A 178 3.52 7.59 -4.21
CA LEU A 178 4.41 8.06 -5.28
C LEU A 178 5.68 7.21 -5.39
N GLN A 179 6.19 6.69 -4.26
CA GLN A 179 7.40 5.87 -4.25
C GLN A 179 7.26 4.54 -5.00
N LYS A 180 6.07 3.94 -4.99
CA LYS A 180 5.81 2.68 -5.71
C LYS A 180 5.56 2.90 -7.20
N THR A 181 5.31 4.14 -7.61
CA THR A 181 4.62 4.45 -8.88
C THR A 181 5.40 5.37 -9.81
N TRP A 182 6.57 5.82 -9.37
CA TRP A 182 7.53 6.53 -10.22
C TRP A 182 8.48 5.56 -10.90
N TYR A 183 8.44 5.52 -12.23
CA TYR A 183 9.41 4.83 -13.07
C TYR A 183 9.84 5.77 -14.20
N ASP A 184 11.15 5.89 -14.41
CA ASP A 184 11.74 6.77 -15.44
C ASP A 184 11.24 8.23 -15.40
N GLY A 185 11.10 8.79 -14.18
CA GLY A 185 10.65 10.17 -13.98
C GLY A 185 9.17 10.43 -14.26
N ARG A 186 8.35 9.38 -14.46
CA ARG A 186 6.91 9.49 -14.73
C ARG A 186 6.08 8.84 -13.64
N LEU A 187 4.97 9.48 -13.30
CA LEU A 187 3.97 8.94 -12.39
C LEU A 187 2.98 8.07 -13.16
N PHE A 188 2.90 6.79 -12.82
CA PHE A 188 1.90 5.89 -13.41
C PHE A 188 0.58 6.01 -12.65
N ALA A 189 -0.39 6.69 -13.28
CA ALA A 189 -1.71 6.93 -12.73
C ALA A 189 -2.39 5.68 -12.20
N TYR A 190 -2.35 4.66 -13.04
CA TYR A 190 -2.79 3.31 -12.75
C TYR A 190 -2.28 2.79 -11.41
N SER A 191 -0.98 2.92 -11.17
CA SER A 191 -0.34 2.35 -9.99
C SER A 191 -0.71 3.10 -8.70
N VAL A 192 -0.97 4.41 -8.78
CA VAL A 192 -1.48 5.19 -7.64
C VAL A 192 -2.89 4.73 -7.28
N ILE A 193 -3.75 4.57 -8.28
CA ILE A 193 -5.14 4.15 -8.08
C ILE A 193 -5.19 2.72 -7.53
N VAL A 194 -4.38 1.79 -8.04
CA VAL A 194 -4.25 0.44 -7.48
C VAL A 194 -3.81 0.50 -6.02
N GLY A 195 -2.86 1.39 -5.69
CA GLY A 195 -2.44 1.63 -4.32
C GLY A 195 -3.59 2.07 -3.41
N VAL A 196 -4.39 3.05 -3.83
CA VAL A 196 -5.59 3.47 -3.10
C VAL A 196 -6.62 2.35 -3.00
N ALA A 197 -6.85 1.59 -4.07
CA ALA A 197 -7.81 0.49 -4.09
C ALA A 197 -7.48 -0.58 -3.03
N ARG A 198 -6.20 -0.86 -2.80
CA ARG A 198 -5.77 -1.77 -1.72
C ARG A 198 -6.12 -1.25 -0.34
N TRP A 199 -5.89 0.03 -0.07
CA TRP A 199 -6.30 0.68 1.18
C TRP A 199 -7.83 0.64 1.39
N LEU A 200 -8.61 0.87 0.32
CA LEU A 200 -10.07 0.77 0.37
C LEU A 200 -10.52 -0.65 0.73
N SER A 201 -9.93 -1.66 0.09
CA SER A 201 -10.26 -3.07 0.30
C SER A 201 -9.89 -3.54 1.72
N GLU A 202 -8.70 -3.17 2.21
CA GLU A 202 -8.32 -3.49 3.59
C GLU A 202 -9.26 -2.83 4.60
N ALA A 203 -9.54 -1.53 4.44
CA ALA A 203 -10.42 -0.80 5.34
C ALA A 203 -11.86 -1.35 5.35
N SER A 204 -12.38 -1.80 4.20
CA SER A 204 -13.72 -2.40 4.12
C SER A 204 -13.78 -3.76 4.79
N SER A 205 -12.69 -4.53 4.74
CA SER A 205 -12.63 -5.86 5.34
C SER A 205 -12.54 -5.84 6.88
N LEU A 206 -12.02 -4.77 7.49
CA LEU A 206 -11.73 -4.71 8.93
C LEU A 206 -12.92 -5.06 9.83
N LEU A 207 -14.13 -4.61 9.48
CA LEU A 207 -15.34 -4.92 10.25
C LEU A 207 -15.64 -6.43 10.22
N ALA A 208 -15.52 -7.06 9.05
CA ALA A 208 -15.71 -8.51 8.91
C ALA A 208 -14.61 -9.30 9.65
N GLN A 209 -13.42 -8.72 9.81
CA GLN A 209 -12.32 -9.29 10.59
C GLN A 209 -12.45 -9.06 12.11
N GLY A 210 -13.50 -8.37 12.57
CA GLY A 210 -13.79 -8.18 13.99
C GLY A 210 -13.31 -6.85 14.58
N MET A 211 -12.96 -5.87 13.75
CA MET A 211 -12.78 -4.48 14.20
C MET A 211 -14.13 -3.93 14.71
N PRO A 212 -14.22 -3.42 15.94
CA PRO A 212 -15.46 -2.82 16.44
C PRO A 212 -15.87 -1.57 15.64
N GLN A 213 -17.16 -1.44 15.39
CA GLN A 213 -17.72 -0.32 14.64
C GLN A 213 -17.40 1.02 15.33
N GLY A 214 -16.94 1.99 14.54
CA GLY A 214 -16.65 3.35 15.02
C GLY A 214 -15.33 3.52 15.77
N GLN A 215 -14.53 2.46 15.94
CA GLN A 215 -13.23 2.53 16.61
C GLN A 215 -12.04 2.68 15.67
N TYR A 216 -12.26 2.54 14.37
CA TYR A 216 -11.22 2.73 13.36
C TYR A 216 -11.69 3.76 12.34
N THR A 217 -10.76 4.59 11.88
CA THR A 217 -10.96 5.48 10.75
C THR A 217 -9.66 5.58 9.97
N LEU A 218 -9.71 5.21 8.69
CA LEU A 218 -8.67 5.50 7.71
C LEU A 218 -8.93 6.88 7.11
N LEU A 219 -7.96 7.77 7.17
CA LEU A 219 -7.99 9.07 6.49
C LEU A 219 -6.98 9.04 5.35
N LEU A 220 -7.48 9.02 4.11
CA LEU A 220 -6.67 9.19 2.92
C LEU A 220 -6.55 10.69 2.62
N GLY A 221 -5.36 11.23 2.84
CA GLY A 221 -5.08 12.65 2.63
C GLY A 221 -3.64 12.86 2.19
N GLY A 222 -3.08 14.03 2.47
CA GLY A 222 -1.67 14.29 2.22
C GLY A 222 -1.33 15.74 2.49
N ALA A 223 -0.02 16.02 2.58
CA ALA A 223 0.49 17.37 2.80
C ALA A 223 0.03 18.39 1.75
N GLU A 224 -0.43 17.92 0.60
CA GLU A 224 -0.85 18.72 -0.55
C GLU A 224 -2.34 18.48 -0.90
N PRO A 225 -3.28 19.17 -0.22
CA PRO A 225 -4.72 18.98 -0.43
C PRO A 225 -5.17 19.30 -1.86
N GLU A 226 -4.48 20.22 -2.53
CA GLU A 226 -4.78 20.63 -3.91
C GLU A 226 -4.59 19.50 -4.94
N LEU A 227 -3.79 18.49 -4.61
CA LEU A 227 -3.58 17.32 -5.45
C LEU A 227 -4.64 16.23 -5.23
N LEU A 228 -5.33 16.26 -4.08
CA LEU A 228 -6.27 15.20 -3.69
C LEU A 228 -7.52 15.19 -4.56
N GLU A 229 -8.02 16.35 -4.95
CA GLU A 229 -9.19 16.46 -5.83
C GLU A 229 -8.92 15.87 -7.23
N PRO A 230 -7.83 16.22 -7.95
CA PRO A 230 -7.46 15.55 -9.19
C PRO A 230 -7.33 14.03 -9.07
N LEU A 231 -6.67 13.53 -8.03
CA LEU A 231 -6.54 12.10 -7.79
C LEU A 231 -7.90 11.45 -7.55
N TRP A 232 -8.76 12.09 -6.76
CA TRP A 232 -10.09 11.58 -6.50
C TRP A 232 -10.95 11.52 -7.77
N ASN A 233 -10.89 12.55 -8.62
CA ASN A 233 -11.56 12.53 -9.92
C ASN A 233 -11.05 11.38 -10.82
N ALA A 234 -9.75 11.09 -10.78
CA ALA A 234 -9.17 9.96 -11.50
C ALA A 234 -9.64 8.61 -10.95
N ILE A 235 -9.74 8.45 -9.62
CA ILE A 235 -10.30 7.25 -8.97
C ILE A 235 -11.77 7.05 -9.37
N LYS A 236 -12.59 8.10 -9.34
CA LYS A 236 -14.00 8.05 -9.78
C LYS A 236 -14.12 7.63 -11.23
N ARG A 237 -13.28 8.21 -12.11
CA ARG A 237 -13.26 7.85 -13.53
C ARG A 237 -12.85 6.40 -13.74
N ALA A 238 -11.84 5.91 -13.03
CA ALA A 238 -11.44 4.51 -13.06
C ALA A 238 -12.57 3.59 -12.59
N ALA A 239 -13.29 3.96 -11.52
CA ALA A 239 -14.44 3.20 -11.02
C ALA A 239 -15.60 3.18 -12.02
N ALA A 240 -15.88 4.30 -12.69
CA ALA A 240 -16.89 4.40 -13.74
C ALA A 240 -16.57 3.51 -14.94
N ILE A 241 -15.32 3.52 -15.40
CA ILE A 241 -14.85 2.66 -16.49
C ILE A 241 -14.93 1.20 -16.06
N TYR A 242 -14.49 0.87 -14.84
CA TYR A 242 -14.61 -0.49 -14.30
C TYR A 242 -16.05 -0.97 -14.34
N GLU A 243 -16.99 -0.18 -13.81
CA GLU A 243 -18.43 -0.49 -13.78
C GLU A 243 -19.02 -0.63 -15.19
N GLY A 244 -18.68 0.27 -16.11
CA GLY A 244 -19.17 0.26 -17.49
C GLY A 244 -18.61 -0.86 -18.35
N THR A 245 -17.45 -1.43 -17.98
CA THR A 245 -16.74 -2.45 -18.78
C THR A 245 -16.81 -3.86 -18.19
N GLN A 246 -17.56 -4.10 -17.10
CA GLN A 246 -17.67 -5.42 -16.47
C GLN A 246 -18.10 -6.55 -17.41
N ASN A 247 -18.90 -6.21 -18.43
CA ASN A 247 -19.39 -7.18 -19.41
C ASN A 247 -18.47 -7.33 -20.64
N ILE A 248 -17.30 -6.68 -20.66
CA ILE A 248 -16.34 -6.69 -21.75
C ILE A 248 -15.07 -7.42 -21.28
N GLU A 249 -15.02 -8.74 -21.48
CA GLU A 249 -13.96 -9.60 -20.91
C GLU A 249 -12.53 -9.16 -21.28
N GLU A 250 -12.29 -8.72 -22.53
CA GLU A 250 -10.96 -8.31 -23.00
C GLU A 250 -10.43 -7.07 -22.27
N VAL A 251 -11.30 -6.10 -21.94
CA VAL A 251 -10.94 -4.85 -21.26
C VAL A 251 -10.67 -5.09 -19.78
N HIS A 252 -11.50 -5.95 -19.16
CA HIS A 252 -11.41 -6.23 -17.73
C HIS A 252 -10.14 -7.00 -17.35
N LEU A 253 -9.64 -7.85 -18.26
CA LEU A 253 -8.45 -8.68 -18.06
C LEU A 253 -7.16 -7.86 -18.08
N ASP A 254 -7.05 -6.88 -18.96
CA ASP A 254 -5.79 -6.15 -19.16
C ASP A 254 -5.66 -4.98 -18.17
N LEU A 255 -6.70 -4.14 -18.07
CA LEU A 255 -6.64 -2.94 -17.25
C LEU A 255 -6.86 -3.24 -15.77
N PHE A 256 -7.90 -3.99 -15.43
CA PHE A 256 -8.35 -4.06 -14.04
C PHE A 256 -7.95 -5.33 -13.29
N SER A 257 -7.06 -6.15 -13.85
CA SER A 257 -6.59 -7.38 -13.20
C SER A 257 -5.94 -7.17 -11.83
N ARG A 258 -5.43 -5.96 -11.54
CA ARG A 258 -4.83 -5.62 -10.24
C ARG A 258 -5.76 -4.90 -9.28
N PHE A 259 -7.00 -4.64 -9.69
CA PHE A 259 -8.01 -4.02 -8.85
C PHE A 259 -8.77 -5.08 -8.06
N PRO A 260 -9.22 -4.77 -6.83
CA PRO A 260 -10.25 -5.56 -6.17
C PRO A 260 -11.48 -5.70 -7.06
N THR A 261 -12.10 -6.88 -7.08
CA THR A 261 -13.26 -7.16 -7.95
C THR A 261 -14.46 -6.25 -7.65
N ASP A 262 -14.52 -5.72 -6.43
CA ASP A 262 -15.53 -4.82 -5.90
C ASP A 262 -15.06 -3.35 -5.87
N PHE A 263 -13.97 -2.98 -6.54
CA PHE A 263 -13.39 -1.63 -6.47
C PHE A 263 -14.41 -0.51 -6.65
N HIS A 264 -15.21 -0.55 -7.73
CA HIS A 264 -16.28 0.43 -7.99
C HIS A 264 -17.32 0.51 -6.85
N VAL A 265 -17.65 -0.62 -6.20
CA VAL A 265 -18.54 -0.65 -5.03
C VAL A 265 -17.87 0.04 -3.84
N LEU A 266 -16.60 -0.24 -3.58
CA LEU A 266 -15.83 0.36 -2.49
C LEU A 266 -15.71 1.88 -2.65
N VAL A 267 -15.43 2.35 -3.87
CA VAL A 267 -15.39 3.80 -4.17
C VAL A 267 -16.77 4.41 -3.93
N ARG A 268 -17.87 3.74 -4.33
CA ARG A 268 -19.23 4.26 -4.11
C ARG A 268 -19.60 4.32 -2.62
N GLN A 269 -19.27 3.29 -1.85
CA GLN A 269 -19.50 3.24 -0.39
C GLN A 269 -18.73 4.31 0.38
N SER A 270 -17.63 4.83 -0.18
CA SER A 270 -16.89 5.94 0.42
C SER A 270 -17.69 7.25 0.47
N PHE A 271 -18.67 7.45 -0.43
CA PHE A 271 -19.57 8.62 -0.40
C PHE A 271 -20.62 8.50 0.70
N ASP A 272 -21.14 7.29 0.91
CA ASP A 272 -22.24 7.03 1.84
C ASP A 272 -21.77 6.94 3.31
N GLY A 273 -20.46 7.01 3.56
CA GLY A 273 -19.87 6.80 4.89
C GLY A 273 -20.01 5.36 5.39
N GLY A 274 -20.25 4.40 4.48
CA GLY A 274 -20.41 2.99 4.80
C GLY A 274 -19.10 2.29 5.17
N LEU A 275 -17.97 2.92 4.86
CA LEU A 275 -16.63 2.44 5.18
C LEU A 275 -16.05 3.21 6.38
N PRO A 276 -15.18 2.58 7.20
CA PRO A 276 -14.41 3.29 8.23
C PRO A 276 -13.28 4.11 7.58
N LEU A 277 -13.64 4.96 6.63
CA LEU A 277 -12.76 5.66 5.71
C LEU A 277 -13.25 7.10 5.53
N ARG A 278 -12.32 8.04 5.40
CA ARG A 278 -12.55 9.41 4.99
C ARG A 278 -11.48 9.83 3.99
N PHE A 279 -11.83 10.72 3.08
CA PHE A 279 -10.87 11.45 2.27
C PHE A 279 -10.76 12.88 2.79
N ASP A 280 -9.54 13.41 2.80
CA ASP A 280 -9.27 14.80 3.18
C ASP A 280 -9.49 15.76 2.00
N ALA A 281 -10.52 15.50 1.20
CA ALA A 281 -10.90 16.27 0.02
C ALA A 281 -12.42 16.19 -0.18
N PRO A 282 -13.04 17.22 -0.78
CA PRO A 282 -14.44 17.14 -1.17
C PRO A 282 -14.61 16.00 -2.19
N LEU A 283 -15.42 15.00 -1.85
CA LEU A 283 -15.67 13.87 -2.74
C LEU A 283 -16.45 14.29 -4.02
N GLY A 284 -17.17 15.41 -3.93
CA GLY A 284 -18.09 15.86 -4.97
C GLY A 284 -19.27 14.90 -5.11
N GLU A 285 -19.83 14.84 -6.31
CA GLU A 285 -20.91 13.91 -6.63
C GLU A 285 -20.36 12.54 -7.11
N PRO A 286 -21.13 11.45 -6.92
CA PRO A 286 -20.88 10.16 -7.55
C PRO A 286 -20.85 10.26 -9.08
N TRP A 287 -20.24 9.27 -9.74
CA TRP A 287 -20.19 9.22 -11.22
C TRP A 287 -21.46 8.60 -11.82
N ASP A 288 -21.75 8.96 -13.07
CA ASP A 288 -22.67 8.21 -13.93
C ASP A 288 -21.84 7.36 -14.91
N PRO A 289 -21.85 6.02 -14.78
CA PRO A 289 -21.12 5.14 -15.69
C PRO A 289 -21.51 5.35 -17.16
N THR A 290 -22.78 5.63 -17.43
CA THR A 290 -23.30 5.81 -18.80
C THR A 290 -22.71 7.05 -19.45
N GLN A 291 -22.67 8.15 -18.69
CA GLN A 291 -22.05 9.39 -19.14
C GLN A 291 -20.57 9.20 -19.45
N VAL A 292 -19.83 8.57 -18.52
CA VAL A 292 -18.39 8.32 -18.72
C VAL A 292 -18.18 7.44 -19.95
N MET A 293 -18.94 6.36 -20.12
CA MET A 293 -18.79 5.50 -21.30
C MET A 293 -19.10 6.24 -22.61
N HIS A 294 -20.14 7.08 -22.66
CA HIS A 294 -20.44 7.91 -23.83
C HIS A 294 -19.33 8.91 -24.16
N GLU A 295 -18.70 9.53 -23.17
CA GLU A 295 -17.54 10.39 -23.38
C GLU A 295 -16.35 9.64 -24.01
N LEU A 296 -16.22 8.35 -23.71
CA LEU A 296 -15.14 7.50 -24.21
C LEU A 296 -15.42 6.92 -25.60
N GLU A 297 -16.69 6.78 -26.00
CA GLU A 297 -17.09 6.27 -27.32
C GLU A 297 -16.48 7.08 -28.49
N HIS A 298 -16.25 8.38 -28.30
CA HIS A 298 -15.69 9.26 -29.33
C HIS A 298 -14.16 9.26 -29.42
N LEU A 299 -13.46 8.60 -28.49
CA LEU A 299 -12.00 8.52 -28.45
C LEU A 299 -11.44 7.30 -29.18
N ILE A 300 -12.29 6.53 -29.88
CA ILE A 300 -11.98 5.20 -30.46
C ILE A 300 -11.61 5.33 -31.94
N PRO A 301 -10.38 4.94 -32.33
CA PRO A 301 -10.27 4.09 -33.52
C PRO A 301 -9.77 2.66 -33.26
N ASP A 302 -8.52 2.39 -32.83
CA ASP A 302 -7.97 1.02 -33.01
C ASP A 302 -7.00 0.48 -31.94
N ALA A 303 -6.72 1.22 -30.86
CA ALA A 303 -5.98 0.70 -29.71
C ALA A 303 -6.25 1.62 -28.52
N ILE A 304 -7.09 1.16 -27.58
CA ILE A 304 -7.36 1.96 -26.39
C ILE A 304 -6.13 1.88 -25.51
N ASP A 305 -5.35 2.97 -25.46
CA ASP A 305 -4.34 3.14 -24.42
C ASP A 305 -5.06 3.51 -23.12
N TRP A 306 -5.61 2.47 -22.48
CA TRP A 306 -6.35 2.58 -21.24
C TRP A 306 -5.53 3.22 -20.12
N HIS A 307 -4.19 3.20 -20.20
CA HIS A 307 -3.30 3.86 -19.25
C HIS A 307 -3.37 5.39 -19.36
N ASN A 308 -3.70 5.93 -20.54
CA ASN A 308 -3.87 7.37 -20.77
C ASN A 308 -5.30 7.86 -20.52
N MET A 309 -6.27 6.97 -20.30
CA MET A 309 -7.67 7.35 -20.07
C MET A 309 -7.93 7.85 -18.65
N ILE A 310 -7.07 7.45 -17.71
CA ILE A 310 -7.03 8.00 -16.37
C ILE A 310 -6.18 9.27 -16.46
N ASP A 311 -6.86 10.37 -16.78
CA ASP A 311 -6.22 11.68 -16.94
C ASP A 311 -5.68 12.20 -15.59
N LEU A 312 -4.37 12.13 -15.42
CA LEU A 312 -3.63 12.80 -14.36
C LEU A 312 -2.85 14.03 -14.87
N SER A 313 -3.15 14.55 -16.06
CA SER A 313 -2.56 15.83 -16.53
C SER A 313 -2.83 16.97 -15.56
N ALA A 314 -3.95 16.89 -14.83
CA ALA A 314 -4.25 17.78 -13.73
C ALA A 314 -3.16 17.73 -12.64
N LEU A 315 -2.58 16.56 -12.33
CA LEU A 315 -1.44 16.40 -11.43
C LEU A 315 -0.10 16.80 -12.08
N GLU A 316 0.06 16.63 -13.39
CA GLU A 316 1.26 17.09 -14.11
C GLU A 316 1.44 18.61 -14.02
N ARG A 317 0.35 19.38 -13.93
CA ARG A 317 0.42 20.82 -13.63
C ARG A 317 1.09 21.13 -12.30
N HIS A 318 1.11 20.16 -11.39
CA HIS A 318 1.79 20.21 -10.10
C HIS A 318 3.03 19.31 -10.07
N ALA A 319 3.64 19.01 -11.23
CA ALA A 319 4.86 18.19 -11.30
C ALA A 319 5.99 18.72 -10.42
N HIS A 320 6.07 20.04 -10.20
CA HIS A 320 7.04 20.65 -9.29
C HIS A 320 6.81 20.28 -7.81
N ILE A 321 5.56 20.11 -7.38
CA ILE A 321 5.21 19.67 -6.03
C ILE A 321 5.52 18.18 -5.89
N LEU A 322 5.13 17.37 -6.87
CA LEU A 322 5.46 15.95 -6.89
C LEU A 322 6.98 15.70 -6.91
N ASP A 323 7.74 16.55 -7.63
CA ASP A 323 9.21 16.52 -7.62
C ASP A 323 9.79 16.97 -6.27
N ALA A 324 9.18 17.95 -5.61
CA ALA A 324 9.58 18.37 -4.27
C ALA A 324 9.35 17.24 -3.24
N ILE A 325 8.18 16.60 -3.23
CA ILE A 325 7.86 15.43 -2.41
C ILE A 325 8.87 14.30 -2.67
N ARG A 326 9.18 14.05 -3.94
CA ARG A 326 10.19 13.08 -4.35
C ARG A 326 11.57 13.42 -3.78
N LYS A 327 12.00 14.68 -3.87
CA LYS A 327 13.30 15.15 -3.36
C LYS A 327 13.37 15.13 -1.84
N GLU A 328 12.29 15.46 -1.15
CA GLU A 328 12.22 15.36 0.32
C GLU A 328 12.52 13.94 0.78
N TYR A 329 11.90 12.94 0.14
CA TYR A 329 12.15 11.53 0.48
C TYR A 329 13.62 11.13 0.36
N TYR A 330 14.32 11.65 -0.66
CA TYR A 330 15.74 11.35 -0.87
C TYR A 330 16.70 12.21 -0.02
N THR A 331 16.22 13.27 0.65
CA THR A 331 17.05 14.18 1.45
C THR A 331 16.92 14.01 2.96
N VAL A 332 15.94 13.26 3.47
CA VAL A 332 15.85 12.92 4.91
C VAL A 332 16.96 11.90 5.26
N SER A 333 18.17 12.41 5.50
CA SER A 333 19.39 11.69 5.85
C SER A 333 19.66 11.68 7.35
#